data_AF-A0A846LZJ9-F1
#
_entry.id   AF-A0A846LZJ9-F1
#
_cell.length_a   1.000
_cell.length_b   1.000
_cell.length_c   1.000
_cell.angle_alpha   90.00
_cell.angle_beta   90.00
_cell.angle_gamma   90.00
#
_symmetry.space_group_name_H-M   'P 1'
#
loop_
_entity.id
_entity.type
_entity.pdbx_description
1 polymer ?
#
loop_
_entity_poly.entity_id
_entity_poly.type
_entity_poly.pdbx_seq_one_letter_code
_entity_poly.pdbx_strand_id
1 'polypeptide(L)'
;MTTSSSGSGYEAGPPTADDLRAVHFTPASMLHPGYTDREVDAFVARAADGLAQLTEENGRLARENVQLAEENAELRAQLQALQEQVDAAASRPSPSDQAVGILATAQLTADEYVAEAEDFSRQMTSEARAQYEEQLTAAREKAGAIIEAAQEAAATMRGNGVPVVGGGQPESEELKEQVAYLKAFSQACRVQLRSYLEALLSDVESEWGRAHPGALPTPPRGTRPQQLERGDRPDVAFPANTVADDEPAAAVPASRSSA
;
A
#
# COMPACT_ATOMS: atom_id res chain seq x y z
N MET A 1 -50.29 14.00 -88.84
CA MET A 1 -51.41 14.50 -88.02
C MET A 1 -51.21 13.97 -86.62
N THR A 2 -50.38 14.66 -85.83
CA THR A 2 -50.82 15.53 -84.72
C THR A 2 -51.56 14.75 -83.64
N THR A 3 -50.82 13.93 -82.88
CA THR A 3 -51.24 13.57 -81.53
C THR A 3 -51.08 14.80 -80.68
N SER A 4 -52.19 15.52 -80.53
CA SER A 4 -52.32 16.74 -79.75
C SER A 4 -51.78 16.54 -78.35
N SER A 5 -50.90 17.47 -77.98
CA SER A 5 -50.41 17.71 -76.63
C SER A 5 -51.56 17.80 -75.63
N SER A 6 -51.62 16.83 -74.71
CA SER A 6 -52.25 16.97 -73.39
C SER A 6 -51.58 15.98 -72.45
N GLY A 7 -50.25 16.11 -72.33
CA GLY A 7 -49.50 15.55 -71.21
C GLY A 7 -49.35 16.64 -70.16
N SER A 8 -50.18 16.61 -69.12
CA SER A 8 -50.15 17.61 -68.05
C SER A 8 -50.26 16.98 -66.65
N GLY A 9 -49.86 15.72 -66.45
CA GLY A 9 -50.09 15.04 -65.18
C GLY A 9 -48.98 14.15 -64.61
N TYR A 10 -47.79 14.08 -65.21
CA TYR A 10 -46.74 13.13 -64.78
C TYR A 10 -45.39 13.75 -64.41
N GLU A 11 -45.37 15.05 -64.12
CA GLU A 11 -44.19 15.72 -63.54
C GLU A 11 -44.28 15.71 -62.00
N ALA A 12 -44.03 14.56 -61.36
CA ALA A 12 -43.44 14.43 -60.02
C ALA A 12 -43.69 13.03 -59.41
N GLY A 13 -42.78 12.08 -59.62
CA GLY A 13 -42.74 10.82 -58.85
C GLY A 13 -43.69 9.71 -59.31
N PRO A 14 -43.71 8.57 -58.58
CA PRO A 14 -44.65 7.48 -58.84
C PRO A 14 -46.10 8.00 -58.73
N PRO A 15 -47.05 7.49 -59.55
CA PRO A 15 -48.43 7.95 -59.49
C PRO A 15 -48.98 7.80 -58.08
N THR A 16 -49.69 8.80 -57.59
CA THR A 16 -50.37 8.78 -56.29
C THR A 16 -51.78 8.21 -56.41
N ALA A 17 -52.40 7.88 -55.28
CA ALA A 17 -53.78 7.41 -55.25
C ALA A 17 -54.76 8.45 -55.85
N ASP A 18 -54.48 9.74 -55.66
CA ASP A 18 -55.31 10.82 -56.20
C ASP A 18 -55.08 11.02 -57.70
N ASP A 19 -53.85 10.81 -58.17
CA ASP A 19 -53.58 10.80 -59.62
C ASP A 19 -54.38 9.70 -60.31
N LEU A 20 -54.43 8.49 -59.74
CA LEU A 20 -55.24 7.40 -60.28
C LEU A 20 -56.73 7.71 -60.30
N ARG A 21 -57.25 8.41 -59.29
CA ARG A 21 -58.66 8.84 -59.24
C ARG A 21 -58.98 9.93 -60.27
N ALA A 22 -57.99 10.72 -60.67
CA ALA A 22 -58.12 11.79 -61.66
C ALA A 22 -57.87 11.33 -63.10
N VAL A 23 -57.49 10.06 -63.33
CA VAL A 23 -57.25 9.54 -64.69
C VAL A 23 -58.55 9.48 -65.48
N HIS A 24 -58.50 9.97 -66.71
CA HIS A 24 -59.58 9.85 -67.69
C HIS A 24 -59.07 9.17 -68.96
N PHE A 25 -59.81 8.17 -69.43
CA PHE A 25 -59.50 7.45 -70.66
C PHE A 25 -60.29 8.03 -71.85
N THR A 26 -59.73 7.90 -73.05
CA THR A 26 -60.45 8.28 -74.28
C THR A 26 -61.48 7.20 -74.62
N PRO A 27 -62.71 7.57 -75.04
CA PRO A 27 -63.76 6.61 -75.35
C PRO A 27 -63.41 5.76 -76.57
N ALA A 28 -63.86 4.51 -76.58
CA ALA A 28 -63.58 3.56 -77.66
C ALA A 28 -64.13 4.07 -79.02
N SER A 29 -63.36 3.83 -80.09
CA SER A 29 -63.74 4.20 -81.46
C SER A 29 -64.48 3.04 -82.15
N MET A 30 -65.38 3.33 -83.10
CA MET A 30 -66.17 2.30 -83.81
C MET A 30 -65.33 1.20 -84.48
N LEU A 31 -64.06 1.46 -84.80
CA LEU A 31 -63.16 0.50 -85.44
C LEU A 31 -62.47 -0.47 -84.46
N HIS A 32 -62.46 -0.16 -83.15
CA HIS A 32 -61.80 -0.95 -82.11
C HIS A 32 -62.63 -0.94 -80.82
N PRO A 33 -63.36 -2.03 -80.51
CA PRO A 33 -64.06 -2.17 -79.24
C PRO A 33 -63.08 -2.04 -78.06
N GLY A 34 -63.39 -1.17 -77.11
CA GLY A 34 -62.59 -0.95 -75.90
C GLY A 34 -63.09 -1.75 -74.70
N TYR A 35 -62.45 -1.56 -73.55
CA TYR A 35 -62.92 -2.08 -72.27
C TYR A 35 -64.21 -1.39 -71.81
N THR A 36 -64.97 -2.04 -70.93
CA THR A 36 -66.20 -1.48 -70.36
C THR A 36 -65.87 -0.41 -69.32
N ASP A 37 -66.38 0.82 -69.50
CA ASP A 37 -66.13 1.96 -68.61
C ASP A 37 -66.33 1.61 -67.12
N ARG A 38 -67.45 0.96 -66.79
CA ARG A 38 -67.76 0.56 -65.39
C ARG A 38 -66.74 -0.41 -64.78
N GLU A 39 -66.17 -1.31 -65.58
CA GLU A 39 -65.19 -2.28 -65.10
C GLU A 39 -63.83 -1.61 -64.87
N VAL A 40 -63.46 -0.69 -65.76
CA VAL A 40 -62.25 0.13 -65.66
C VAL A 40 -62.35 1.06 -64.46
N ASP A 41 -63.47 1.76 -64.26
CA ASP A 41 -63.69 2.65 -63.13
C ASP A 41 -63.59 1.89 -61.79
N ALA A 42 -64.21 0.71 -61.70
CA ALA A 42 -64.13 -0.13 -60.51
C ALA A 42 -62.72 -0.67 -60.25
N PHE A 43 -61.95 -0.96 -61.31
CA PHE A 43 -60.56 -1.37 -61.18
C PHE A 43 -59.67 -0.21 -60.71
N VAL A 44 -59.81 0.97 -61.32
CA VAL A 44 -59.06 2.18 -60.96
C VAL A 44 -59.34 2.57 -59.51
N ALA A 45 -60.59 2.52 -59.06
CA ALA A 45 -60.95 2.79 -57.66
C ALA A 45 -60.24 1.82 -56.69
N ARG A 46 -60.27 0.50 -56.97
CA ARG A 46 -59.56 -0.49 -56.15
C ARG A 46 -58.04 -0.30 -56.18
N ALA A 47 -57.49 0.05 -57.33
CA ALA A 47 -56.06 0.33 -57.47
C ALA A 47 -55.64 1.58 -56.68
N ALA A 48 -56.46 2.65 -56.72
CA ALA A 48 -56.25 3.85 -55.94
C ALA A 48 -56.32 3.58 -54.43
N ASP A 49 -57.27 2.78 -53.97
CA ASP A 49 -57.39 2.41 -52.56
C ASP A 49 -56.22 1.54 -52.09
N GLY A 50 -55.80 0.56 -52.90
CA GLY A 50 -54.61 -0.26 -52.60
C GLY A 50 -53.32 0.56 -52.57
N LEU A 51 -53.18 1.53 -53.47
CA LEU A 51 -52.04 2.45 -53.49
C LEU A 51 -52.03 3.39 -52.29
N ALA A 52 -53.19 3.88 -51.86
CA ALA A 52 -53.33 4.68 -50.64
C ALA A 52 -52.90 3.87 -49.40
N GLN A 53 -53.38 2.63 -49.28
CA GLN A 53 -53.01 1.72 -48.21
C GLN A 53 -51.51 1.43 -48.18
N LEU A 54 -50.90 1.12 -49.33
CA LEU A 54 -49.45 0.89 -49.43
C LEU A 54 -48.64 2.14 -49.08
N THR A 55 -49.13 3.32 -49.44
CA THR A 55 -48.45 4.59 -49.12
C THR A 55 -48.49 4.85 -47.61
N GLU A 56 -49.63 4.61 -46.96
CA GLU A 56 -49.77 4.71 -45.51
C GLU A 56 -48.88 3.69 -44.78
N GLU A 57 -48.88 2.44 -45.22
CA GLU A 57 -48.06 1.37 -44.65
C GLU A 57 -46.56 1.66 -44.81
N ASN A 58 -46.11 2.10 -46.00
CA ASN A 58 -44.73 2.52 -46.20
C ASN A 58 -44.37 3.71 -45.32
N GLY A 59 -45.29 4.67 -45.14
CA GLY A 59 -45.09 5.79 -44.22
C GLY A 59 -44.95 5.34 -42.76
N ARG A 60 -45.75 4.36 -42.33
CA ARG A 60 -45.66 3.75 -41.00
C ARG A 60 -44.32 3.03 -40.81
N LEU A 61 -43.95 2.16 -41.75
CA LEU A 61 -42.69 1.41 -41.72
C LEU A 61 -41.48 2.34 -41.77
N ALA A 62 -41.54 3.44 -42.51
CA ALA A 62 -40.47 4.43 -42.55
C ALA A 62 -40.28 5.09 -41.17
N ARG A 63 -41.37 5.45 -40.47
CA ARG A 63 -41.30 6.00 -39.10
C ARG A 63 -40.73 4.99 -38.11
N GLU A 64 -41.15 3.73 -38.20
CA GLU A 64 -40.63 2.65 -37.36
C GLU A 64 -39.14 2.41 -37.60
N ASN A 65 -38.70 2.40 -38.86
CA ASN A 65 -37.28 2.27 -39.18
C ASN A 65 -36.44 3.42 -38.61
N VAL A 66 -36.95 4.66 -38.66
CA VAL A 66 -36.26 5.81 -38.05
C VAL A 66 -36.17 5.62 -36.54
N GLN A 67 -37.26 5.23 -35.88
CA GLN A 67 -37.28 4.97 -34.44
C GLN A 67 -36.29 3.86 -34.04
N LEU A 68 -36.28 2.73 -34.76
CA LEU A 68 -35.35 1.64 -34.51
C LEU A 68 -33.90 2.05 -34.78
N ALA A 69 -33.65 2.91 -35.76
CA ALA A 69 -32.31 3.42 -36.05
C ALA A 69 -31.80 4.33 -34.91
N GLU A 70 -32.67 5.18 -34.36
CA GLU A 70 -32.37 6.01 -33.19
C GLU A 70 -32.06 5.14 -31.96
N GLU A 71 -32.91 4.15 -31.65
CA GLU A 71 -32.67 3.23 -30.52
C GLU A 71 -31.36 2.44 -30.70
N ASN A 72 -31.07 1.95 -31.90
CA ASN A 72 -29.80 1.28 -32.18
C ASN A 72 -28.60 2.22 -32.02
N ALA A 73 -28.73 3.49 -32.38
CA ALA A 73 -27.67 4.47 -32.19
C ALA A 73 -27.44 4.71 -30.69
N GLU A 74 -28.49 4.84 -29.89
CA GLU A 74 -28.41 4.99 -28.44
C GLU A 74 -27.78 3.75 -27.77
N LEU A 75 -28.22 2.54 -28.14
CA LEU A 75 -27.66 1.31 -27.60
C LEU A 75 -26.17 1.16 -27.96
N ARG A 76 -25.78 1.52 -29.18
CA ARG A 76 -24.36 1.53 -29.58
C ARG A 76 -23.55 2.54 -28.78
N ALA A 77 -24.09 3.74 -28.54
CA ALA A 77 -23.43 4.74 -27.71
C ALA A 77 -23.29 4.27 -26.25
N GLN A 78 -24.31 3.61 -25.70
CA GLN A 78 -24.24 3.01 -24.36
C GLN A 78 -23.20 1.89 -24.28
N LEU A 79 -23.13 1.02 -25.29
CA LEU A 79 -22.12 -0.04 -25.36
C LEU A 79 -20.71 0.54 -25.45
N GLN A 80 -20.50 1.59 -26.25
CA GLN A 80 -19.22 2.30 -26.32
C GLN A 80 -18.84 2.90 -24.97
N ALA A 81 -19.75 3.61 -24.31
CA ALA A 81 -19.50 4.19 -22.99
C ALA A 81 -19.22 3.11 -21.92
N LEU A 82 -19.88 1.96 -22.00
CA LEU A 82 -19.64 0.85 -21.07
C LEU A 82 -18.29 0.18 -21.35
N GLN A 83 -17.92 0.04 -22.62
CA GLN A 83 -16.64 -0.50 -23.03
C GLN A 83 -15.49 0.43 -22.61
N GLU A 84 -15.63 1.74 -22.78
CA GLU A 84 -14.67 2.73 -22.28
C GLU A 84 -14.52 2.66 -20.74
N GLN A 85 -15.62 2.44 -20.01
CA GLN A 85 -15.56 2.23 -18.56
C GLN A 85 -14.81 0.94 -18.19
N VAL A 86 -15.03 -0.15 -18.93
CA VAL A 86 -14.34 -1.42 -18.71
C VAL A 86 -12.84 -1.28 -19.05
N ASP A 87 -12.49 -0.63 -20.15
CA ASP A 87 -11.10 -0.38 -20.54
C ASP A 87 -10.40 0.55 -19.53
N ALA A 88 -11.10 1.57 -19.03
CA ALA A 88 -10.61 2.43 -17.95
C ALA A 88 -10.42 1.68 -16.62
N ALA A 89 -11.28 0.70 -16.32
CA ALA A 89 -11.14 -0.16 -15.15
C ALA A 89 -10.00 -1.17 -15.32
N ALA A 90 -9.82 -1.73 -16.52
CA ALA A 90 -8.78 -2.70 -16.83
C ALA A 90 -7.37 -2.09 -16.92
N SER A 91 -7.27 -0.82 -17.33
CA SER A 91 -6.00 -0.08 -17.36
C SER A 91 -5.52 0.37 -15.98
N ARG A 92 -6.39 0.36 -14.96
CA ARG A 92 -5.93 0.56 -13.58
C ARG A 92 -5.13 -0.68 -13.15
N PRO A 93 -3.90 -0.50 -12.61
CA PRO A 93 -3.14 -1.62 -12.09
C PRO A 93 -3.99 -2.34 -11.04
N SER A 94 -3.97 -3.66 -11.08
CA SER A 94 -4.74 -4.44 -10.13
C SER A 94 -4.27 -4.08 -8.70
N PRO A 95 -5.16 -4.09 -7.69
CA PRO A 95 -4.75 -3.85 -6.31
C PRO A 95 -3.61 -4.79 -5.86
N SER A 96 -3.54 -6.00 -6.44
CA SER A 96 -2.43 -6.93 -6.28
C SER A 96 -1.12 -6.40 -6.86
N ASP A 97 -1.10 -5.86 -8.08
CA ASP A 97 0.13 -5.34 -8.69
C ASP A 97 0.66 -4.12 -7.94
N GLN A 98 -0.23 -3.25 -7.46
CA GLN A 98 0.13 -2.11 -6.63
C GLN A 98 0.71 -2.57 -5.28
N ALA A 99 0.12 -3.58 -4.63
CA ALA A 99 0.63 -4.14 -3.39
C ALA A 99 2.00 -4.82 -3.58
N VAL A 100 2.19 -5.55 -4.68
CA VAL A 100 3.48 -6.16 -5.04
C VAL A 100 4.53 -5.08 -5.27
N GLY A 101 4.19 -3.99 -5.97
CA GLY A 101 5.09 -2.84 -6.15
C GLY A 101 5.51 -2.21 -4.83
N ILE A 102 4.56 -1.95 -3.92
CA ILE A 102 4.84 -1.39 -2.60
C ILE A 102 5.73 -2.35 -1.78
N LEU A 103 5.42 -3.66 -1.80
CA LEU A 103 6.22 -4.66 -1.09
C LEU A 103 7.65 -4.70 -1.62
N ALA A 104 7.83 -4.68 -2.95
CA ALA A 104 9.16 -4.64 -3.56
C ALA A 104 9.93 -3.38 -3.17
N THR A 105 9.28 -2.22 -3.15
CA THR A 105 9.94 -0.97 -2.69
C THR A 105 10.30 -1.03 -1.20
N ALA A 106 9.41 -1.57 -0.36
CA ALA A 106 9.67 -1.71 1.07
C ALA A 106 10.82 -2.66 1.36
N GLN A 107 10.93 -3.76 0.59
CA GLN A 107 12.05 -4.71 0.69
C GLN A 107 13.37 -4.05 0.30
N LEU A 108 13.41 -3.33 -0.83
CA LEU A 108 14.59 -2.58 -1.26
C LEU A 108 15.06 -1.59 -0.18
N THR A 109 14.13 -0.82 0.40
CA THR A 109 14.44 0.11 1.48
C THR A 109 14.89 -0.59 2.75
N ALA A 110 14.30 -1.74 3.10
CA ALA A 110 14.74 -2.53 4.25
C ALA A 110 16.17 -3.04 4.06
N ASP A 111 16.52 -3.53 2.87
CA ASP A 111 17.86 -4.01 2.55
C ASP A 111 18.89 -2.87 2.60
N GLU A 112 18.52 -1.67 2.13
CA GLU A 112 19.35 -0.45 2.24
C GLU A 112 19.63 -0.08 3.70
N TYR A 113 18.60 -0.07 4.57
CA TYR A 113 18.78 0.21 5.99
C TYR A 113 19.63 -0.85 6.71
N VAL A 114 19.52 -2.13 6.31
CA VAL A 114 20.37 -3.18 6.86
C VAL A 114 21.83 -2.94 6.48
N ALA A 115 22.10 -2.61 5.21
CA ALA A 115 23.46 -2.30 4.76
C ALA A 115 24.04 -1.07 5.50
N GLU A 116 23.26 0.00 5.64
CA GLU A 116 23.67 1.20 6.38
C GLU A 116 23.95 0.89 7.86
N ALA A 117 23.07 0.12 8.51
CA ALA A 117 23.25 -0.27 9.90
C ALA A 117 24.49 -1.16 10.11
N GLU A 118 24.76 -2.08 9.18
CA GLU A 118 25.98 -2.90 9.21
C GLU A 118 27.25 -2.05 9.08
N ASP A 119 27.27 -1.11 8.13
CA ASP A 119 28.43 -0.23 7.92
C ASP A 119 28.65 0.70 9.10
N PHE A 120 27.59 1.28 9.65
CA PHE A 120 27.66 2.08 10.88
C PHE A 120 28.19 1.26 12.07
N SER A 121 27.73 0.02 12.22
CA SER A 121 28.21 -0.88 13.28
C SER A 121 29.70 -1.22 13.13
N ARG A 122 30.17 -1.48 11.90
CA ARG A 122 31.59 -1.71 11.60
C ARG A 122 32.43 -0.48 11.94
N GLN A 123 31.97 0.70 11.53
CA GLN A 123 32.64 1.97 11.82
C GLN A 123 32.73 2.22 13.32
N MET A 124 31.61 2.14 14.05
CA MET A 124 31.57 2.35 15.49
C MET A 124 32.46 1.36 16.25
N THR A 125 32.50 0.10 15.83
CA THR A 125 33.39 -0.90 16.42
C THR A 125 34.86 -0.56 16.19
N SER A 126 35.21 -0.08 14.98
CA SER A 126 36.59 0.33 14.67
C SER A 126 37.02 1.56 15.47
N GLU A 127 36.12 2.54 15.61
CA GLU A 127 36.37 3.77 16.37
C GLU A 127 36.51 3.48 17.86
N ALA A 128 35.61 2.68 18.43
CA ALA A 128 35.69 2.27 19.83
C ALA A 128 37.02 1.56 20.11
N ARG A 129 37.47 0.65 19.24
CA ARG A 129 38.78 -0.02 19.39
C ARG A 129 39.93 0.96 19.36
N ALA A 130 39.94 1.91 18.43
CA ALA A 130 40.98 2.94 18.37
C ALA A 130 41.02 3.79 19.65
N GLN A 131 39.86 4.23 20.14
CA GLN A 131 39.76 5.00 21.39
C GLN A 131 40.21 4.17 22.59
N TYR A 132 39.87 2.88 22.66
CA TYR A 132 40.33 2.00 23.72
C TYR A 132 41.85 1.84 23.70
N GLU A 133 42.45 1.64 22.53
CA GLU A 133 43.91 1.53 22.39
C GLU A 133 44.62 2.81 22.81
N GLU A 134 44.11 3.98 22.41
CA GLU A 134 44.64 5.29 22.80
C GLU A 134 44.57 5.54 24.32
N GLN A 135 43.43 5.22 24.95
CA GLN A 135 43.31 5.34 26.40
C GLN A 135 44.27 4.41 27.12
N LEU A 136 44.51 3.22 26.58
CA LEU A 136 45.38 2.22 27.16
C LEU A 136 46.86 2.63 27.03
N THR A 137 47.28 3.21 25.89
CA THR A 137 48.63 3.78 25.75
C THR A 137 48.82 4.96 26.70
N ALA A 138 47.89 5.91 26.76
CA ALA A 138 47.96 7.06 27.66
C ALA A 138 48.03 6.65 29.15
N ALA A 139 47.25 5.65 29.56
CA ALA A 139 47.29 5.12 30.92
C ALA A 139 48.65 4.45 31.25
N ARG A 140 49.22 3.70 30.31
CA ARG A 140 50.55 3.07 30.46
C ARG A 140 51.66 4.12 30.58
N GLU A 141 51.64 5.13 29.72
CA GLU A 141 52.61 6.23 29.77
C GLU A 141 52.53 6.98 31.11
N LYS A 142 51.32 7.32 31.54
CA LYS A 142 51.10 7.99 32.83
C LYS A 142 51.56 7.14 34.02
N ALA A 143 51.29 5.84 34.01
CA ALA A 143 51.77 4.92 35.03
C ALA A 143 53.31 4.83 35.04
N GLY A 144 53.94 4.79 33.86
CA GLY A 144 55.40 4.82 33.70
C GLY A 144 56.01 6.08 34.31
N ALA A 145 55.46 7.26 33.99
CA ALA A 145 55.93 8.53 34.54
C ALA A 145 55.81 8.61 36.08
N ILE A 146 54.73 8.06 36.65
CA ILE A 146 54.56 8.00 38.12
C ILE A 146 55.63 7.10 38.76
N ILE A 147 55.91 5.94 38.15
CA ILE A 147 56.93 5.01 38.66
C ILE A 147 58.31 5.65 38.60
N GLU A 148 58.64 6.32 37.50
CA GLU A 148 59.93 7.01 37.33
C GLU A 148 60.10 8.14 38.35
N ALA A 149 59.09 9.01 38.49
CA ALA A 149 59.11 10.09 39.49
C ALA A 149 59.26 9.56 40.93
N ALA A 150 58.58 8.45 41.26
CA ALA A 150 58.70 7.80 42.56
C ALA A 150 60.11 7.22 42.79
N GLN A 151 60.73 6.64 41.74
CA GLN A 151 62.10 6.12 41.81
C GLN A 151 63.13 7.24 41.98
N GLU A 152 62.96 8.36 41.28
CA GLU A 152 63.82 9.54 41.42
C GLU A 152 63.71 10.15 42.82
N ALA A 153 62.49 10.30 43.36
CA ALA A 153 62.27 10.73 44.74
C ALA A 153 62.90 9.76 45.76
N ALA A 154 62.79 8.45 45.54
CA ALA A 154 63.45 7.46 46.40
C ALA A 154 64.98 7.49 46.27
N ALA A 155 65.52 7.81 45.09
CA ALA A 155 66.96 7.97 44.88
C ALA A 155 67.51 9.22 45.57
N THR A 156 66.80 10.35 45.50
CA THR A 156 67.19 11.58 46.22
C THR A 156 67.16 11.40 47.73
N MET A 157 66.16 10.70 48.28
CA MET A 157 66.13 10.35 49.72
C MET A 157 67.29 9.43 50.13
N ARG A 158 67.66 8.45 49.30
CA ARG A 158 68.83 7.57 49.57
C ARG A 158 70.16 8.32 49.43
N GLY A 159 70.27 9.25 48.48
CA GLY A 159 71.45 10.09 48.29
C GLY A 159 71.68 11.10 49.43
N ASN A 160 70.62 11.54 50.11
CA ASN A 160 70.69 12.49 51.22
C ASN A 160 71.04 11.89 52.59
N GLY A 161 71.27 10.57 52.69
CA GLY A 161 71.96 9.93 53.83
C GLY A 161 71.67 10.52 55.22
N VAL A 162 70.39 10.64 55.63
CA VAL A 162 70.06 11.04 57.01
C VAL A 162 70.29 9.85 57.94
N PRO A 163 71.14 9.95 58.97
CA PRO A 163 71.34 8.88 59.92
C PRO A 163 70.05 8.70 60.73
N VAL A 164 69.49 7.50 60.70
CA VAL A 164 68.38 7.08 61.56
C VAL A 164 68.87 7.08 63.01
N VAL A 165 68.74 8.22 63.69
CA VAL A 165 68.93 8.33 65.14
C VAL A 165 67.63 8.82 65.76
N GLY A 166 66.93 7.87 66.40
CA GLY A 166 65.99 8.06 67.52
C GLY A 166 65.14 9.34 67.54
N GLY A 167 63.98 9.29 66.88
CA GLY A 167 62.93 10.30 67.00
C GLY A 167 61.57 9.85 66.44
N GLY A 168 61.21 8.57 66.59
CA GLY A 168 60.10 7.93 65.86
C GLY A 168 58.66 8.24 66.34
N GLN A 169 58.35 9.47 66.76
CA GLN A 169 57.01 9.84 67.21
C GLN A 169 56.30 10.82 66.25
N PRO A 170 56.83 12.03 65.93
CA PRO A 170 56.14 12.99 65.04
C PRO A 170 56.05 12.52 63.58
N GLU A 171 57.12 11.96 62.99
CA GLU A 171 57.06 11.40 61.62
C GLU A 171 56.05 10.23 61.51
N SER A 172 55.88 9.45 62.58
CA SER A 172 54.90 8.37 62.60
C SER A 172 53.46 8.87 62.66
N GLU A 173 53.25 10.06 63.22
CA GLU A 173 51.95 10.72 63.36
C GLU A 173 51.56 11.41 62.05
N GLU A 174 52.50 12.11 61.41
CA GLU A 174 52.33 12.69 60.07
C GLU A 174 52.06 11.60 59.01
N LEU A 175 52.78 10.47 59.04
CA LEU A 175 52.51 9.35 58.15
C LEU A 175 51.12 8.74 58.37
N LYS A 176 50.65 8.67 59.63
CA LYS A 176 49.28 8.19 59.93
C LYS A 176 48.23 9.15 59.40
N GLU A 177 48.45 10.45 59.52
CA GLU A 177 47.56 11.48 59.00
C GLU A 177 47.51 11.45 57.46
N GLN A 178 48.66 11.29 56.80
CA GLN A 178 48.72 11.11 55.33
C GLN A 178 48.02 9.82 54.87
N VAL A 179 48.14 8.72 55.60
CA VAL A 179 47.41 7.48 55.29
C VAL A 179 45.91 7.66 55.51
N ALA A 180 45.49 8.37 56.56
CA ALA A 180 44.08 8.69 56.79
C ALA A 180 43.52 9.59 55.68
N TYR A 181 44.29 10.61 55.25
CA TYR A 181 43.95 11.48 54.13
C TYR A 181 43.84 10.69 52.83
N LEU A 182 44.82 9.84 52.50
CA LEU A 182 44.81 9.04 51.27
C LEU A 182 43.62 8.05 51.27
N LYS A 183 43.30 7.47 52.42
CA LYS A 183 42.11 6.61 52.57
C LYS A 183 40.82 7.40 52.35
N ALA A 184 40.66 8.55 53.00
CA ALA A 184 39.50 9.41 52.83
C ALA A 184 39.36 9.90 51.38
N PHE A 185 40.48 10.28 50.75
CA PHE A 185 40.54 10.68 49.35
C PHE A 185 40.14 9.53 48.42
N SER A 186 40.70 8.32 48.62
CA SER A 186 40.32 7.15 47.81
C SER A 186 38.85 6.78 47.98
N GLN A 187 38.30 6.91 49.20
CA GLN A 187 36.90 6.68 49.51
C GLN A 187 36.01 7.71 48.79
N ALA A 188 36.39 8.99 48.83
CA ALA A 188 35.68 10.08 48.17
C ALA A 188 35.71 9.93 46.64
N CYS A 189 36.87 9.63 46.04
CA CYS A 189 36.99 9.36 44.62
C CYS A 189 36.14 8.17 44.20
N ARG A 190 36.09 7.09 44.99
CA ARG A 190 35.27 5.91 44.67
C ARG A 190 33.77 6.23 44.70
N VAL A 191 33.32 7.03 45.65
CA VAL A 191 31.93 7.50 45.72
C VAL A 191 31.61 8.41 44.54
N GLN A 192 32.50 9.34 44.21
CA GLN A 192 32.31 10.28 43.11
C GLN A 192 32.32 9.59 41.73
N LEU A 193 33.19 8.59 41.54
CA LEU A 193 33.20 7.78 40.33
C LEU A 193 31.90 6.97 40.20
N ARG A 194 31.40 6.42 41.32
CA ARG A 194 30.13 5.70 41.35
C ARG A 194 28.96 6.61 40.97
N SER A 195 28.86 7.80 41.58
CA SER A 195 27.80 8.74 41.23
C SER A 195 27.87 9.22 39.78
N TYR A 196 29.09 9.38 39.25
CA TYR A 196 29.29 9.75 37.85
C TYR A 196 28.87 8.63 36.89
N LEU A 197 29.24 7.38 37.18
CA LEU A 197 28.82 6.22 36.38
C LEU A 197 27.31 5.98 36.46
N GLU A 198 26.69 6.13 37.65
CA GLU A 198 25.24 6.05 37.82
C GLU A 198 24.52 7.16 37.03
N ALA A 199 25.07 8.38 36.99
CA ALA A 199 24.54 9.47 36.18
C ALA A 199 24.65 9.19 34.67
N LEU A 200 25.80 8.71 34.19
CA LEU A 200 25.99 8.32 32.78
C LEU A 200 25.05 7.19 32.36
N LEU A 201 24.88 6.17 33.22
CA LEU A 201 23.94 5.08 32.97
C LEU A 201 22.50 5.59 32.89
N SER A 202 22.10 6.47 33.83
CA SER A 202 20.77 7.09 33.80
C SER A 202 20.55 7.97 32.55
N ASP A 203 21.59 8.64 32.06
CA ASP A 203 21.52 9.48 30.86
C ASP A 203 21.37 8.62 29.61
N VAL A 204 22.13 7.53 29.51
CA VAL A 204 21.98 6.52 28.45
C VAL A 204 20.59 5.87 28.50
N GLU A 205 20.10 5.48 29.68
CA GLU A 205 18.74 4.95 29.83
C GLU A 205 17.66 5.99 29.48
N SER A 206 17.90 7.27 29.73
CA SER A 206 16.98 8.35 29.34
C SER A 206 16.99 8.55 27.81
N GLU A 207 18.14 8.73 27.20
CA GLU A 207 18.27 9.02 25.77
C GLU A 207 17.89 7.81 24.90
N TRP A 208 18.28 6.59 25.31
CA TRP A 208 18.02 5.37 24.54
C TRP A 208 16.74 4.64 24.99
N GLY A 209 16.34 4.75 26.26
CA GLY A 209 15.04 4.26 26.72
C GLY A 209 13.87 5.13 26.25
N ARG A 210 14.11 6.41 25.91
CA ARG A 210 13.15 7.25 25.17
C ARG A 210 13.13 7.04 23.66
N ALA A 211 14.00 6.19 23.09
CA ALA A 211 13.75 5.61 21.78
C ALA A 211 12.57 4.62 21.90
N HIS A 212 11.37 5.18 22.11
CA HIS A 212 10.14 4.45 22.23
C HIS A 212 9.95 3.62 20.95
N PRO A 213 9.37 2.41 21.02
CA PRO A 213 8.92 1.67 19.84
C PRO A 213 7.85 2.42 19.00
N GLY A 214 7.46 3.64 19.39
CA GLY A 214 6.65 4.59 18.61
C GLY A 214 7.44 5.57 17.75
N ALA A 215 8.78 5.59 17.81
CA ALA A 215 9.63 6.31 16.85
C ALA A 215 9.74 5.57 15.51
N LEU A 216 9.29 4.32 15.45
CA LEU A 216 9.02 3.63 14.18
C LEU A 216 7.80 4.31 13.53
N PRO A 217 7.90 4.77 12.27
CA PRO A 217 6.76 5.35 11.57
C PRO A 217 5.61 4.36 11.59
N THR A 218 4.51 4.76 12.23
CA THR A 218 3.29 3.95 12.26
C THR A 218 2.78 3.85 10.82
N PRO A 219 2.63 2.63 10.25
CA PRO A 219 2.10 2.51 8.90
C PRO A 219 0.71 3.16 8.86
N PRO A 220 0.34 3.84 7.76
CA PRO A 220 -0.97 4.45 7.63
C PRO A 220 -2.02 3.36 7.84
N ARG A 221 -2.84 3.50 8.89
CA ARG A 221 -4.01 2.65 9.10
C ARG A 221 -4.91 2.81 7.88
N GLY A 222 -4.85 1.82 6.98
CA GLY A 222 -5.78 1.68 5.88
C GLY A 222 -7.20 1.79 6.40
N THR A 223 -7.99 2.61 5.72
CA THR A 223 -9.43 2.73 5.89
C THR A 223 -10.04 1.33 5.98
N ARG A 224 -10.69 1.07 7.12
CA ARG A 224 -11.51 -0.12 7.36
C ARG A 224 -12.49 -0.25 6.19
N PRO A 225 -12.41 -1.31 5.35
CA PRO A 225 -13.44 -1.51 4.34
C PRO A 225 -14.76 -1.73 5.08
N GLN A 226 -15.77 -1.06 4.55
CA GLN A 226 -17.12 -1.03 5.06
C GLN A 226 -17.61 -2.43 5.39
N GLN A 227 -18.19 -2.49 6.58
CA GLN A 227 -18.97 -3.57 7.12
C GLN A 227 -20.01 -4.01 6.08
N LEU A 228 -19.68 -5.04 5.31
CA LEU A 228 -20.66 -5.82 4.56
C LEU A 228 -21.56 -6.47 5.62
N GLU A 229 -22.80 -5.98 5.67
CA GLU A 229 -23.94 -6.58 6.34
C GLU A 229 -23.91 -8.10 6.14
N ARG A 230 -23.40 -8.80 7.17
CA ARG A 230 -23.36 -10.27 7.20
C ARG A 230 -24.77 -10.72 7.55
N GLY A 231 -25.54 -11.00 6.50
CA GLY A 231 -26.78 -11.76 6.60
C GLY A 231 -26.57 -13.03 7.42
N ASP A 232 -27.53 -13.22 8.32
CA ASP A 232 -27.83 -14.37 9.17
C ASP A 232 -27.17 -15.69 8.73
N ARG A 233 -26.19 -16.15 9.49
CA ARG A 233 -25.72 -17.55 9.49
C ARG A 233 -25.41 -17.98 10.92
N PRO A 234 -25.84 -19.20 11.32
CA PRO A 234 -25.72 -19.64 12.70
C PRO A 234 -24.28 -19.93 13.11
N ASP A 235 -24.03 -19.61 14.37
CA ASP A 235 -22.80 -19.70 15.13
C ASP A 235 -22.21 -21.13 15.11
N VAL A 236 -20.98 -21.28 14.59
CA VAL A 236 -20.21 -22.51 14.74
C VAL A 236 -19.04 -22.20 15.67
N ALA A 237 -19.26 -22.42 16.96
CA ALA A 237 -18.24 -22.34 17.99
C ALA A 237 -17.21 -23.46 17.79
N PHE A 238 -15.95 -23.07 17.54
CA PHE A 238 -14.80 -23.97 17.65
C PHE A 238 -14.38 -24.07 19.12
N PRO A 239 -14.35 -25.27 19.74
CA PRO A 239 -13.89 -25.40 21.12
C PRO A 239 -12.37 -25.17 21.20
N ALA A 240 -11.99 -24.25 22.08
CA ALA A 240 -10.62 -23.99 22.48
C ALA A 240 -10.03 -25.23 23.17
N ASN A 241 -8.80 -25.60 22.78
CA ASN A 241 -8.08 -26.73 23.32
C ASN A 241 -7.48 -26.37 24.69
N THR A 242 -8.18 -26.68 25.79
CA THR A 242 -7.65 -26.56 27.16
C THR A 242 -7.04 -27.89 27.58
N VAL A 243 -5.71 -27.94 27.66
CA VAL A 243 -4.97 -29.03 28.30
C VAL A 243 -5.06 -28.83 29.81
N ALA A 244 -5.81 -29.69 30.48
CA ALA A 244 -5.81 -29.85 31.92
C ALA A 244 -5.48 -31.31 32.22
N ASP A 245 -4.24 -31.57 32.60
CA ASP A 245 -3.85 -32.79 33.30
C ASP A 245 -3.36 -32.36 34.68
N ASP A 246 -4.23 -32.50 35.67
CA ASP A 246 -3.90 -32.51 37.08
C ASP A 246 -4.19 -33.94 37.58
N GLU A 247 -3.16 -34.63 38.06
CA GLU A 247 -3.25 -35.97 38.65
C GLU A 247 -4.15 -35.97 39.90
N PRO A 248 -4.70 -37.13 40.31
CA PRO A 248 -4.06 -37.80 41.45
C PRO A 248 -4.10 -39.34 41.46
N ALA A 249 -2.95 -39.92 41.86
CA ALA A 249 -2.72 -41.01 42.82
C ALA A 249 -3.63 -42.26 42.90
N ALA A 250 -3.03 -43.45 42.72
CA ALA A 250 -3.01 -44.56 43.72
C ALA A 250 -2.20 -45.81 43.27
N ALA A 251 -1.04 -45.98 43.94
CA ALA A 251 -0.42 -47.20 44.49
C ALA A 251 -0.44 -48.61 43.80
N VAL A 252 0.78 -49.10 43.45
CA VAL A 252 1.50 -50.35 43.90
C VAL A 252 0.86 -51.74 43.55
N PRO A 253 1.59 -52.84 43.19
CA PRO A 253 2.95 -53.22 43.64
C PRO A 253 3.98 -53.82 42.64
N ALA A 254 5.24 -53.65 43.05
CA ALA A 254 6.39 -54.56 43.08
C ALA A 254 6.41 -55.84 42.21
N SER A 255 7.51 -56.00 41.46
CA SER A 255 8.30 -57.24 41.45
C SER A 255 9.77 -56.98 41.14
N ARG A 256 10.60 -57.66 41.94
CA ARG A 256 12.07 -57.71 41.96
C ARG A 256 12.64 -58.19 40.62
N SER A 257 13.86 -57.77 40.27
CA SER A 257 15.06 -58.59 40.47
C SER A 257 16.29 -57.94 39.84
N SER A 258 17.28 -57.67 40.67
CA SER A 258 18.67 -57.44 40.32
C SER A 258 19.36 -58.76 39.95
N ALA A 259 20.14 -58.76 38.87
CA ALA A 259 21.42 -59.44 38.71
C ALA A 259 22.14 -58.80 37.52
#